data_AF-Q06391-F1
#
_entry.id   AF-Q06391-F1
#
_cell.length_a   1.000
_cell.length_b   1.000
_cell.length_c   1.000
_cell.angle_alpha   90.00
_cell.angle_beta   90.00
_cell.angle_gamma   90.00
#
_symmetry.space_group_name_H-M   'P 1'
#
loop_
_entity.id
_entity.type
_entity.pdbx_description
1 polymer ?
#
loop_
_entity_poly.entity_id
_entity_poly.type
_entity_poly.pdbx_seq_one_letter_code
_entity_poly.pdbx_strand_id
1 'polypeptide(L)'
;MRISKFARHVGTTTALASGILLALSQPAQANKELDQMSRQNTNWVMQTKDYSSTHYSELYDINITNVKNLKPAWSFSTGVLNGHEGGPLVVD
;
A
#
# COMPACT_ATOMS: atom_id res chain seq x y z
N MET A 1 -30.62 2.82 50.02
CA MET A 1 -29.19 2.57 49.73
C MET A 1 -29.00 1.36 48.79
N ARG A 2 -29.53 1.39 47.55
CA ARG A 2 -29.38 0.27 46.57
C ARG A 2 -29.09 0.69 45.12
N ILE A 3 -29.14 1.98 44.80
CA ILE A 3 -29.03 2.50 43.42
C ILE A 3 -27.56 2.71 43.00
N SER A 4 -26.65 3.02 43.94
CA SER A 4 -25.24 3.32 43.65
C SER A 4 -24.36 2.10 43.32
N LYS A 5 -24.78 0.88 43.70
CA LYS A 5 -24.02 -0.34 43.38
C LYS A 5 -24.22 -0.79 41.94
N PHE A 6 -25.41 -0.56 41.36
CA PHE A 6 -25.72 -0.95 39.97
C PHE A 6 -24.96 -0.10 38.95
N ALA A 7 -24.90 1.23 39.15
CA ALA A 7 -24.14 2.14 38.31
C ALA A 7 -22.62 1.85 38.30
N ARG A 8 -22.07 1.37 39.43
CA ARG A 8 -20.64 1.01 39.54
C ARG A 8 -20.27 -0.24 38.74
N HIS A 9 -21.17 -1.23 38.63
CA HIS A 9 -20.93 -2.45 37.84
C HIS A 9 -21.05 -2.17 36.34
N VAL A 10 -22.03 -1.36 35.93
CA VAL A 10 -22.18 -0.94 34.51
C VAL A 10 -20.98 -0.12 34.04
N GLY A 11 -20.46 0.78 34.88
CA GLY A 11 -19.25 1.56 34.54
C GLY A 11 -17.98 0.70 34.41
N THR A 12 -17.82 -0.34 35.23
CA THR A 12 -16.64 -1.22 35.20
C THR A 12 -16.71 -2.27 34.07
N THR A 13 -17.89 -2.82 33.76
CA THR A 13 -18.04 -3.77 32.64
C THR A 13 -17.85 -3.08 31.29
N THR A 14 -18.31 -1.84 31.15
CA THR A 14 -18.14 -1.07 29.90
C THR A 14 -16.68 -0.68 29.69
N ALA A 15 -15.94 -0.30 30.75
CA ALA A 15 -14.52 0.02 30.67
C ALA A 15 -13.65 -1.19 30.30
N LEU A 16 -13.96 -2.38 30.84
CA LEU A 16 -13.25 -3.62 30.51
C LEU A 16 -13.53 -4.09 29.07
N ALA A 17 -14.79 -4.01 28.61
CA ALA A 17 -15.16 -4.38 27.24
C ALA A 17 -14.47 -3.47 26.20
N SER A 18 -14.42 -2.15 26.45
CA SER A 18 -13.70 -1.20 25.58
C SER A 18 -12.18 -1.43 25.59
N GLY A 19 -11.60 -1.78 26.73
CA GLY A 19 -10.18 -2.12 26.84
C GLY A 19 -9.79 -3.36 26.04
N ILE A 20 -10.65 -4.39 26.02
CA ILE A 20 -10.44 -5.61 25.23
C ILE A 20 -10.56 -5.33 23.73
N LEU A 21 -11.53 -4.51 23.30
CA LEU A 21 -11.68 -4.14 21.89
C LEU A 21 -10.49 -3.35 21.35
N LEU A 22 -9.90 -2.46 22.16
CA LEU A 22 -8.67 -1.74 21.81
C LEU A 22 -7.44 -2.67 21.78
N ALA A 23 -7.35 -3.61 22.72
CA ALA A 23 -6.26 -4.59 22.77
C ALA A 23 -6.28 -5.61 21.62
N LEU A 24 -7.45 -5.82 20.99
CA LEU A 24 -7.62 -6.66 19.80
C LEU A 24 -7.44 -5.90 18.48
N SER A 25 -7.25 -4.58 18.51
CA SER A 25 -6.96 -3.82 17.29
C SER A 25 -5.53 -4.08 16.83
N GLN A 26 -5.37 -5.05 15.92
CA GLN A 26 -4.10 -5.26 15.25
C GLN A 26 -3.93 -4.27 14.10
N PRO A 27 -2.81 -3.52 14.02
CA PRO A 27 -2.53 -2.70 12.85
C PRO A 27 -2.35 -3.60 11.64
N ALA A 28 -2.94 -3.22 10.50
CA ALA A 28 -2.66 -3.88 9.24
C ALA A 28 -1.16 -3.81 8.94
N GLN A 29 -0.52 -4.98 8.78
CA GLN A 29 0.90 -5.05 8.41
C GLN A 29 1.02 -5.02 6.89
N ALA A 30 1.98 -4.25 6.37
CA ALA A 30 2.40 -4.36 4.99
C ALA A 30 2.91 -5.78 4.72
N ASN A 31 2.63 -6.31 3.54
CA ASN A 31 3.22 -7.59 3.14
C ASN A 31 4.74 -7.38 3.02
N LYS A 32 5.51 -8.07 3.86
CA LYS A 32 6.98 -7.96 3.90
C LYS A 32 7.64 -8.30 2.57
N GLU A 33 7.11 -9.30 1.86
CA GLU A 33 7.62 -9.70 0.56
C GLU A 33 7.36 -8.61 -0.48
N LEU A 34 6.15 -8.02 -0.48
CA LEU A 34 5.82 -6.92 -1.38
C LEU A 34 6.64 -5.66 -1.07
N ASP A 35 6.86 -5.33 0.21
CA ASP A 35 7.74 -4.23 0.60
C ASP A 35 9.17 -4.46 0.10
N GLN A 36 9.68 -5.68 0.24
CA GLN A 36 11.01 -6.06 -0.24
C GLN A 36 11.10 -5.95 -1.77
N MET A 37 10.13 -6.48 -2.51
CA MET A 37 10.11 -6.39 -3.98
C MET A 37 9.97 -4.94 -4.47
N SER A 38 9.23 -4.08 -3.75
CA SER A 38 9.06 -2.67 -4.13
C SER A 38 10.38 -1.88 -4.14
N ARG A 39 11.34 -2.30 -3.31
CA ARG A 39 12.70 -1.72 -3.23
C ARG A 39 13.64 -2.21 -4.32
N GLN A 40 13.28 -3.24 -5.09
CA GLN A 40 14.12 -3.73 -6.18
C GLN A 40 13.95 -2.83 -7.40
N ASN A 41 15.07 -2.39 -7.98
CA ASN A 41 15.07 -1.48 -9.13
C ASN A 41 14.60 -2.15 -10.43
N THR A 42 14.62 -3.48 -10.50
CA THR A 42 14.11 -4.25 -11.63
C THR A 42 12.60 -4.38 -11.65
N ASN A 43 11.93 -4.08 -10.53
CA ASN A 43 10.50 -4.37 -10.34
C ASN A 43 9.64 -3.10 -10.20
N TRP A 44 8.39 -3.22 -10.64
CA TRP A 44 7.29 -2.27 -10.42
C TRP A 44 6.06 -3.04 -9.95
N VAL A 45 6.06 -3.39 -8.66
CA VAL A 45 5.11 -4.38 -8.08
C VAL A 45 3.77 -3.79 -7.64
N MET A 46 3.63 -2.47 -7.63
CA MET A 46 2.39 -1.76 -7.32
C MET A 46 2.30 -0.44 -8.10
N GLN A 47 1.10 0.10 -8.26
CA GLN A 47 0.82 1.24 -9.15
C GLN A 47 1.69 2.48 -8.87
N THR A 48 2.04 2.72 -7.61
CA THR A 48 2.75 3.93 -7.16
C THR A 48 4.21 3.67 -6.73
N LYS A 49 4.80 2.58 -7.25
CA LYS A 49 6.13 2.01 -6.91
C LYS A 49 6.22 1.35 -5.53
N ASP A 50 5.89 2.09 -4.48
CA ASP A 50 6.12 1.70 -3.09
C ASP A 50 4.94 2.13 -2.18
N TYR A 51 4.94 1.67 -0.93
CA TYR A 51 3.88 2.01 0.02
C TYR A 51 3.83 3.51 0.38
N SER A 52 4.92 4.26 0.16
CA SER A 52 4.93 5.72 0.28
C SER A 52 4.34 6.44 -0.94
N SER A 53 4.01 5.71 -2.01
CA SER A 53 3.45 6.23 -3.26
C SER A 53 4.28 7.34 -3.90
N THR A 54 5.60 7.15 -3.96
CA THR A 54 6.53 8.16 -4.48
C THR A 54 6.53 8.26 -6.01
N HIS A 55 6.11 7.21 -6.72
CA HIS A 55 6.28 7.07 -8.17
C HIS A 55 7.74 7.21 -8.65
N TYR A 56 8.72 6.98 -7.78
CA TYR A 56 10.14 7.21 -8.05
C TYR A 56 10.89 5.92 -8.46
N SER A 57 11.84 6.03 -9.37
CA SER A 57 12.76 4.96 -9.74
C SER A 57 14.21 5.43 -9.61
N GLU A 58 15.05 4.60 -9.01
CA GLU A 58 16.50 4.87 -8.90
C GLU A 58 17.28 4.52 -10.19
N LEU A 59 16.63 3.90 -11.18
CA LEU A 59 17.28 3.57 -12.47
C LEU A 59 17.75 4.84 -13.18
N TYR A 60 19.00 4.83 -13.67
CA TYR A 60 19.64 6.00 -14.29
C TYR A 60 20.16 5.76 -15.72
N ASP A 61 19.91 4.57 -16.28
CA ASP A 61 20.33 4.23 -17.66
C ASP A 61 19.76 5.22 -18.70
N ILE A 62 18.59 5.80 -18.42
CA ILE A 62 18.01 6.92 -19.14
C ILE A 62 18.16 8.18 -18.29
N ASN A 63 18.77 9.22 -18.85
CA ASN A 63 19.04 10.49 -18.15
C ASN A 63 19.08 11.69 -19.10
N ILE A 64 19.30 12.89 -18.54
CA ILE A 64 19.25 14.17 -19.27
C ILE A 64 20.21 14.26 -20.47
N THR A 65 21.27 13.46 -20.48
CA THR A 65 22.29 13.51 -21.55
C THR A 65 21.93 12.61 -22.73
N ASN A 66 21.16 11.54 -22.50
CA ASN A 66 20.88 10.51 -23.50
C ASN A 66 19.39 10.36 -23.86
N VAL A 67 18.47 11.01 -23.12
CA VAL A 67 17.01 10.95 -23.35
C VAL A 67 16.61 11.28 -24.79
N LYS A 68 17.38 12.16 -25.46
CA LYS A 68 17.21 12.52 -26.88
C LYS A 68 17.31 11.34 -27.85
N ASN A 69 17.89 10.21 -27.43
CA ASN A 69 18.11 9.02 -28.24
C ASN A 69 17.03 7.95 -28.02
N LEU A 70 16.03 8.17 -27.16
CA LEU A 70 14.96 7.20 -26.89
C LEU A 70 14.14 6.90 -28.15
N LYS A 71 13.81 5.62 -28.33
CA LYS A 71 12.99 5.12 -29.43
C LYS A 71 12.00 4.07 -28.92
N PRO A 72 10.83 3.90 -29.54
CA PRO A 72 9.94 2.79 -29.23
C PRO A 72 10.65 1.45 -29.44
N ALA A 73 10.66 0.59 -28.42
CA ALA A 73 11.21 -0.76 -28.53
C ALA A 73 10.18 -1.76 -29.08
N TRP A 74 8.93 -1.66 -28.62
CA TRP A 74 7.80 -2.49 -29.04
C TRP A 74 6.47 -1.85 -28.58
N SER A 75 5.35 -2.38 -29.04
CA SER A 75 3.99 -2.03 -28.57
C SER A 75 3.12 -3.28 -28.43
N PHE A 76 2.08 -3.20 -27.60
CA PHE A 76 1.14 -4.30 -27.34
C PHE A 76 -0.30 -3.78 -27.36
N SER A 77 -1.18 -4.47 -28.10
CA SER A 77 -2.61 -4.15 -28.12
C SER A 77 -3.31 -4.84 -26.97
N THR A 78 -4.04 -4.07 -26.16
CA THR A 78 -4.88 -4.61 -25.07
C THR A 78 -6.15 -5.28 -25.59
N GLY A 79 -6.51 -5.09 -26.88
CA GLY A 79 -7.71 -5.66 -27.48
C GLY A 79 -9.04 -5.01 -27.04
N VAL A 80 -8.99 -3.93 -26.25
CA VAL A 80 -10.16 -3.21 -25.75
C VAL A 80 -10.09 -1.72 -26.06
N LEU A 81 -11.25 -1.08 -26.13
CA LEU A 81 -11.41 0.36 -26.38
C LEU A 81 -11.81 1.10 -25.10
N ASN A 82 -11.98 2.42 -25.19
CA ASN A 82 -12.29 3.37 -24.11
C ASN A 82 -11.08 3.70 -23.23
N GLY A 83 -11.31 4.21 -22.00
CA GLY A 83 -10.24 4.69 -21.13
C GLY A 83 -9.34 3.57 -20.60
N HIS A 84 -8.03 3.75 -20.73
CA HIS A 84 -7.00 2.92 -20.12
C HIS A 84 -6.38 3.69 -18.95
N GLU A 85 -6.75 3.33 -17.73
CA GLU A 85 -6.22 3.94 -16.49
C GLU A 85 -5.20 3.02 -15.81
N GLY A 86 -4.41 3.61 -14.89
CA GLY A 86 -3.31 2.92 -14.23
C GLY A 86 -2.13 2.62 -15.16
N GLY A 87 -1.28 1.68 -14.77
CA GLY A 87 -0.14 1.21 -15.55
C GLY A 87 0.17 -0.28 -15.34
N PRO A 88 1.11 -0.84 -16.11
CA PRO A 88 1.51 -2.23 -15.98
C PRO A 88 2.22 -2.51 -14.63
N LEU A 89 2.20 -3.78 -14.21
CA LEU A 89 3.05 -4.29 -13.13
C LEU A 89 4.14 -5.16 -13.74
N VAL A 90 5.35 -5.05 -13.20
CA VAL A 90 6.52 -5.87 -13.57
C VAL A 90 7.04 -6.52 -12.29
N VAL A 91 7.02 -7.84 -12.26
CA VAL A 91 7.44 -8.68 -11.12
C VAL A 91 8.23 -9.85 -11.69
N ASP A 92 9.39 -10.13 -11.09
CA ASP A 92 10.23 -11.29 -11.38
C ASP A 92 10.15 -12.29 -10.22
#